data_AF-A0A3C0EDV9-F1
#
_entry.id   AF-A0A3C0EDV9-F1
#
_cell.length_a   1.000
_cell.length_b   1.000
_cell.length_c   1.000
_cell.angle_alpha   90.00
_cell.angle_beta   90.00
_cell.angle_gamma   90.00
#
_symmetry.space_group_name_H-M   'P 1'
#
loop_
_entity.id
_entity.type
_entity.pdbx_description
1 polymer ?
#
loop_
_entity_poly.entity_id
_entity_poly.type
_entity_poly.pdbx_seq_one_letter_code
_entity_poly.pdbx_strand_id
1 'polypeptide(L)'
;MPRRLFKELERSYGFDEVAIVPGQVTINPDLTSTKLTIGDLTFDIPVMASAMDGAVSPHFATLMHDMGGLGVLNAEGLYTRYEDPYSVLEEIMSIPQSEITEHLQQVYSEPIQEHLVAERVQEIRKTGATCAVSFT
;
A
#
# COMPACT_ATOMS: atom_id res chain seq x y z
N MET A 1 32.40 9.34 -25.00
CA MET A 1 31.97 10.53 -24.23
C MET A 1 32.97 10.78 -23.11
N PRO A 2 33.41 12.02 -22.89
CA PRO A 2 34.34 12.32 -21.80
C PRO A 2 33.63 12.10 -20.46
N ARG A 3 34.25 11.33 -19.57
CA ARG A 3 33.74 11.04 -18.22
C ARG A 3 33.88 12.32 -17.39
N ARG A 4 32.78 12.97 -17.03
CA ARG A 4 32.79 14.19 -16.19
C ARG A 4 33.51 13.87 -14.87
N LEU A 5 34.51 14.69 -14.51
CA LEU A 5 35.35 14.52 -13.31
C LEU A 5 34.58 14.71 -11.99
N PHE A 6 33.41 15.36 -12.04
CA PHE A 6 32.54 15.61 -10.91
C PHE A 6 31.11 15.17 -11.25
N LYS A 7 30.45 14.45 -10.34
CA LYS A 7 29.00 14.18 -10.41
C LYS A 7 28.28 15.47 -10.04
N GLU A 8 27.63 16.10 -11.01
CA GLU A 8 26.63 17.14 -10.76
C GLU A 8 25.34 16.44 -10.30
N LEU A 9 24.73 16.93 -9.21
CA LEU A 9 23.42 16.48 -8.74
C LEU A 9 22.35 17.32 -9.43
N GLU A 10 21.35 16.67 -10.00
CA GLU A 10 20.16 17.36 -10.50
C GLU A 10 19.28 17.82 -9.33
N ARG A 11 18.65 18.98 -9.48
CA ARG A 11 17.74 19.51 -8.46
C ARG A 11 16.42 18.75 -8.49
N SER A 12 16.00 18.22 -7.34
CA SER A 12 14.66 17.71 -7.09
C SER A 12 13.83 18.73 -6.29
N TYR A 13 12.51 18.52 -6.26
CA TYR A 13 11.56 19.34 -5.49
C TYR A 13 10.67 18.44 -4.64
N GLY A 14 10.52 18.74 -3.36
CA GLY A 14 9.50 18.13 -2.50
C GLY A 14 8.11 18.73 -2.71
N PHE A 15 7.07 18.10 -2.18
CA PHE A 15 5.71 18.65 -2.23
C PHE A 15 5.59 20.00 -1.50
N ASP A 16 6.39 20.25 -0.46
CA ASP A 16 6.41 21.53 0.26
C ASP A 16 7.06 22.68 -0.54
N GLU A 17 7.79 22.36 -1.62
CA GLU A 17 8.42 23.35 -2.50
C GLU A 17 7.53 23.76 -3.67
N VAL A 18 6.38 23.10 -3.85
CA VAL A 18 5.46 23.34 -4.96
C VAL A 18 4.09 23.73 -4.47
N ALA A 19 3.47 24.69 -5.13
CA ALA A 19 2.08 25.09 -4.87
C ALA A 19 1.28 25.02 -6.17
N ILE A 20 0.02 24.63 -6.05
CA ILE A 20 -0.91 24.68 -7.19
C ILE A 20 -1.32 26.12 -7.45
N VAL A 21 -1.34 26.52 -8.73
CA VAL A 21 -1.95 27.78 -9.16
C VAL A 21 -3.34 27.43 -9.69
N PRO A 22 -4.43 27.95 -9.09
CA PRO A 22 -5.78 27.73 -9.60
C PRO A 22 -5.90 28.16 -11.06
N GLY A 23 -6.70 27.42 -11.84
CA GLY A 23 -6.95 27.73 -13.25
C GLY A 23 -7.70 29.04 -13.46
N GLN A 24 -7.90 29.40 -14.74
CA GLN A 24 -8.58 30.65 -15.12
C GLN A 24 -10.09 30.66 -14.79
N VAL A 25 -10.68 29.49 -14.57
CA VAL A 25 -12.11 29.33 -14.34
C VAL A 25 -12.32 28.52 -13.07
N THR A 26 -13.19 29.02 -12.19
CA THR A 26 -13.65 28.28 -11.01
C THR A 26 -14.73 27.29 -11.42
N ILE A 27 -14.53 26.01 -11.09
CA ILE A 27 -15.48 24.92 -11.37
C ILE A 27 -16.16 24.53 -10.05
N ASN A 28 -17.46 24.22 -10.10
CA ASN A 28 -18.15 23.63 -8.97
C ASN A 28 -17.59 22.21 -8.72
N PRO A 29 -17.07 21.89 -7.52
CA PRO A 29 -16.57 20.54 -7.20
C PRO A 29 -17.56 19.42 -7.52
N ASP A 30 -18.86 19.65 -7.37
CA ASP A 30 -19.91 18.65 -7.68
C ASP A 30 -19.99 18.30 -9.18
N LEU A 31 -19.40 19.13 -10.04
CA LEU A 31 -19.31 18.93 -11.50
C LEU A 31 -17.97 18.30 -11.91
N THR A 32 -17.17 17.81 -10.95
CA THR A 32 -15.89 17.14 -11.19
C THR A 32 -15.97 15.66 -10.87
N SER A 33 -14.97 14.89 -11.34
CA SER A 33 -14.88 13.45 -11.09
C SER A 33 -13.52 13.11 -10.51
N THR A 34 -13.54 12.33 -9.42
CA THR A 34 -12.36 11.74 -8.77
C THR A 34 -12.09 10.31 -9.22
N LYS A 35 -12.87 9.79 -10.17
CA LYS A 35 -12.75 8.40 -10.62
C LYS A 35 -11.37 8.12 -11.20
N LEU A 36 -10.79 6.99 -10.80
CA LEU A 36 -9.54 6.46 -11.34
C LEU A 36 -9.85 5.21 -12.16
N THR A 37 -9.32 5.14 -13.38
CA THR A 37 -9.42 3.93 -14.23
C THR A 37 -8.03 3.37 -14.50
N ILE A 38 -7.83 2.09 -14.18
CA ILE A 38 -6.59 1.34 -14.45
C ILE A 38 -6.99 0.09 -15.22
N GLY A 39 -6.67 0.04 -16.52
CA GLY A 39 -7.12 -1.04 -17.39
C GLY A 39 -8.65 -1.09 -17.48
N ASP A 40 -9.23 -2.22 -17.08
CA ASP A 40 -10.66 -2.49 -17.00
C ASP A 40 -11.27 -2.21 -15.61
N LEU A 41 -10.46 -1.77 -14.65
CA LEU A 41 -10.90 -1.47 -13.29
C LEU A 41 -11.20 0.03 -13.13
N THR A 42 -12.35 0.34 -12.54
CA THR A 42 -12.73 1.71 -12.19
C THR A 42 -12.97 1.83 -10.68
N PHE A 43 -12.37 2.85 -10.08
CA PHE A 43 -12.49 3.22 -8.67
C PHE A 43 -13.11 4.62 -8.56
N ASP A 44 -13.84 4.89 -7.49
CA ASP A 44 -14.52 6.17 -7.28
C ASP A 44 -13.58 7.29 -6.81
N ILE A 45 -12.48 6.92 -6.14
CA ILE A 45 -11.43 7.85 -5.71
C ILE A 45 -10.05 7.39 -6.19
N PRO A 46 -9.10 8.32 -6.40
CA PRO A 46 -7.77 7.98 -6.90
C PRO A 46 -6.83 7.64 -5.73
N VAL A 47 -7.28 6.79 -4.82
CA VAL A 47 -6.55 6.43 -3.60
C VAL A 47 -6.31 4.93 -3.57
N MET A 48 -5.04 4.57 -3.45
CA MET A 48 -4.57 3.19 -3.31
C MET A 48 -3.82 3.09 -1.98
N ALA A 49 -4.20 2.15 -1.13
CA ALA A 49 -3.48 1.91 0.12
C ALA A 49 -2.16 1.19 -0.17
N SER A 50 -1.10 1.59 0.52
CA SER A 50 0.24 0.99 0.38
C SER A 50 0.22 -0.48 0.80
N ALA A 51 0.95 -1.33 0.07
CA ALA A 51 1.15 -2.74 0.38
C ALA A 51 2.06 -2.92 1.61
N MET A 52 1.52 -2.62 2.78
CA MET A 52 2.21 -2.66 4.06
C MET A 52 1.34 -3.34 5.11
N ASP A 53 1.90 -4.30 5.85
CA ASP A 53 1.14 -5.10 6.82
C ASP A 53 0.52 -4.28 7.95
N GLY A 54 1.18 -3.17 8.32
CA GLY A 54 0.66 -2.21 9.30
C GLY A 54 -0.46 -1.31 8.77
N ALA A 55 -0.75 -1.32 7.46
CA ALA A 55 -1.78 -0.50 6.83
C ALA A 55 -2.92 -1.34 6.24
N VAL A 56 -2.60 -2.46 5.58
CA VAL A 56 -3.57 -3.24 4.79
C VAL A 56 -3.61 -4.69 5.26
N SER A 57 -4.68 -5.01 5.99
CA SER A 57 -5.16 -6.39 6.21
C SER A 57 -6.14 -6.81 5.09
N PRO A 58 -6.46 -8.11 4.93
CA PRO A 58 -7.52 -8.55 4.02
C PRO A 58 -8.86 -7.86 4.29
N HIS A 59 -9.20 -7.69 5.57
CA HIS A 59 -10.40 -6.97 5.99
C HIS A 59 -10.32 -5.49 5.59
N PHE A 60 -9.20 -4.82 5.83
CA PHE A 60 -9.01 -3.42 5.45
C PHE A 60 -9.06 -3.24 3.93
N ALA A 61 -8.53 -4.18 3.14
CA ALA A 61 -8.60 -4.13 1.69
C ALA A 61 -10.06 -4.15 1.18
N THR A 62 -10.93 -4.92 1.83
CA THR A 62 -12.37 -4.90 1.56
C THR A 62 -12.99 -3.55 1.91
N LEU A 63 -12.70 -3.01 3.10
CA LEU A 63 -13.21 -1.70 3.49
C LEU A 63 -12.75 -0.58 2.55
N MET A 64 -11.49 -0.64 2.09
CA MET A 64 -10.96 0.33 1.13
C MET A 64 -11.70 0.27 -0.21
N HIS A 65 -12.08 -0.92 -0.65
CA HIS A 65 -12.91 -1.11 -1.85
C HIS A 65 -14.31 -0.52 -1.66
N ASP A 66 -14.97 -0.81 -0.53
CA ASP A 66 -16.31 -0.28 -0.23
C ASP A 66 -16.33 1.25 -0.14
N MET A 67 -15.20 1.85 0.26
CA MET A 67 -14.98 3.30 0.27
C MET A 67 -14.58 3.88 -1.10
N GLY A 68 -14.56 3.05 -2.15
CA GLY A 68 -14.35 3.47 -3.53
C GLY A 68 -12.89 3.54 -3.98
N GLY A 69 -11.93 3.08 -3.16
CA GLY A 69 -10.51 3.01 -3.53
C GLY A 69 -10.00 1.58 -3.72
N LEU A 70 -8.68 1.41 -3.63
CA LEU A 70 -8.03 0.11 -3.79
C LEU A 70 -7.13 -0.22 -2.60
N GLY A 71 -7.41 -1.33 -1.92
CA GLY A 71 -6.47 -1.93 -0.96
C GLY A 71 -5.49 -2.84 -1.67
N VAL A 72 -4.19 -2.68 -1.43
CA VAL A 72 -3.14 -3.56 -1.97
C VAL A 72 -2.55 -4.37 -0.83
N LEU A 73 -2.70 -5.70 -0.89
CA LEU A 73 -2.13 -6.60 0.11
C LEU A 73 -0.63 -6.83 -0.17
N ASN A 74 0.19 -6.83 0.87
CA ASN A 74 1.58 -7.29 0.78
C ASN A 74 1.60 -8.83 0.73
N ALA A 75 1.85 -9.43 -0.44
CA ALA A 75 1.86 -10.88 -0.58
C ALA A 75 3.13 -11.54 -0.02
N GLU A 76 4.12 -10.72 0.37
CA GLU A 76 5.37 -11.14 1.02
C GLU A 76 5.41 -10.68 2.49
N GLY A 77 4.26 -10.25 3.02
CA GLY A 77 4.10 -9.69 4.36
C GLY A 77 3.76 -10.72 5.44
N LEU A 78 3.25 -10.23 6.57
CA LEU A 78 2.89 -11.05 7.72
C LEU A 78 1.68 -11.94 7.43
N TYR A 79 0.69 -11.42 6.70
CA TYR A 79 -0.55 -12.16 6.37
C TYR A 79 -0.33 -13.43 5.54
N THR A 80 0.86 -13.58 4.95
CA THR A 80 1.24 -14.75 4.14
C THR A 80 2.38 -15.55 4.75
N ARG A 81 2.92 -15.14 5.90
CA ARG A 81 3.97 -15.85 6.66
C ARG A 81 3.44 -16.52 7.92
N TYR A 82 2.30 -16.04 8.46
CA TYR A 82 1.72 -16.54 9.70
C TYR A 82 0.22 -16.84 9.55
N GLU A 83 -0.20 -17.95 10.15
CA GLU A 83 -1.63 -18.32 10.28
C GLU A 83 -2.40 -17.27 11.08
N ASP A 84 -1.78 -16.80 12.17
CA ASP A 84 -2.27 -15.71 13.01
C ASP A 84 -1.34 -14.48 12.93
N PRO A 85 -1.51 -13.64 11.90
CA PRO A 85 -0.70 -12.43 11.75
C PRO A 85 -1.05 -11.37 12.81
N TYR A 86 -2.20 -11.46 13.47
CA TYR A 86 -2.63 -10.47 14.46
C TYR A 86 -1.84 -10.59 15.76
N SER A 87 -1.61 -11.82 16.25
CA SER A 87 -0.73 -12.04 17.39
C SER A 87 0.68 -11.48 17.16
N VAL A 88 1.21 -11.64 15.94
CA VAL A 88 2.53 -11.12 15.55
C VAL A 88 2.52 -9.58 15.49
N LEU A 89 1.46 -8.98 14.96
CA LEU A 89 1.30 -7.52 14.96
C LEU A 89 1.20 -6.95 16.39
N GLU A 90 0.50 -7.63 17.29
CA GLU A 90 0.43 -7.26 18.71
C GLU A 90 1.80 -7.32 19.39
N GLU A 91 2.60 -8.36 19.09
CA GLU A 91 3.97 -8.47 19.56
C GLU A 91 4.82 -7.29 19.07
N ILE A 92 4.80 -7.00 17.76
CA ILE A 92 5.48 -5.85 17.14
C ILE A 92 5.11 -4.54 17.83
N MET A 93 3.81 -4.33 18.12
CA MET A 93 3.32 -3.12 18.77
C MET A 93 3.76 -2.99 20.24
N SER A 94 4.09 -4.11 20.90
CA SER A 94 4.48 -4.13 22.31
C SER A 94 5.97 -3.83 22.54
N ILE A 95 6.81 -3.99 21.51
CA ILE A 95 8.27 -3.90 21.62
C ILE A 95 8.75 -2.44 21.57
N PRO A 96 9.70 -2.04 22.44
CA PRO A 96 10.29 -0.70 22.39
C PRO A 96 10.97 -0.39 21.06
N GLN A 97 10.90 0.87 20.63
CA GLN A 97 11.51 1.33 19.37
C GLN A 97 13.03 1.07 19.27
N SER A 98 13.74 0.99 20.40
CA SER A 98 15.17 0.65 20.42
C SER A 98 15.48 -0.78 20.02
N GLU A 99 14.52 -1.69 20.16
CA GLU A 99 14.69 -3.14 19.99
C GLU A 99 13.90 -3.68 18.78
N ILE A 100 12.96 -2.89 18.25
CA ILE A 100 12.01 -3.34 17.21
C ILE A 100 12.66 -3.77 15.90
N THR A 101 13.79 -3.16 15.52
CA THR A 101 14.44 -3.44 14.23
C THR A 101 14.88 -4.89 14.12
N GLU A 102 15.53 -5.43 15.16
CA GLU A 102 15.99 -6.82 15.18
C GLU A 102 14.80 -7.78 15.18
N HIS A 103 13.75 -7.44 15.94
CA HIS A 103 12.55 -8.26 15.99
C HIS A 103 11.80 -8.30 14.65
N LEU A 104 11.63 -7.16 13.96
CA LEU A 104 11.05 -7.14 12.62
C LEU A 104 11.86 -8.00 11.65
N GLN A 105 13.19 -7.94 11.70
CA GLN A 105 14.02 -8.80 10.85
C GLN A 105 13.78 -10.29 11.12
N GLN A 106 13.61 -10.68 12.38
CA GLN A 106 13.28 -12.06 12.76
C GLN A 106 11.91 -12.46 12.24
N VAL A 107 10.88 -11.65 12.51
CA VAL A 107 9.50 -11.93 12.10
C VAL A 107 9.36 -12.08 10.58
N TYR A 108 9.99 -11.19 9.81
CA TYR A 108 9.93 -11.23 8.34
C TYR A 108 10.88 -12.27 7.71
N SER A 109 11.68 -12.98 8.52
CA SER A 109 12.52 -14.10 8.04
C SER A 109 11.75 -15.40 7.87
N GLU A 110 10.58 -15.55 8.52
CA GLU A 110 9.68 -16.69 8.37
C GLU A 110 9.28 -16.84 6.89
N PRO A 111 9.43 -18.00 6.24
CA PRO A 111 9.10 -18.17 4.83
C PRO A 111 7.63 -17.86 4.51
N ILE A 112 7.42 -17.37 3.29
CA ILE A 112 6.07 -17.20 2.74
C ILE A 112 5.43 -18.57 2.57
N GLN A 113 4.19 -18.71 3.03
CA GLN A 113 3.42 -19.93 2.93
C GLN A 113 2.40 -19.78 1.79
N GLU A 114 2.58 -20.54 0.70
CA GLU A 114 1.76 -20.40 -0.52
C GLU A 114 0.26 -20.59 -0.27
N HIS A 115 -0.11 -21.48 0.66
CA HIS A 115 -1.52 -21.70 1.00
C HIS A 115 -2.15 -20.47 1.67
N LEU A 116 -1.39 -19.73 2.47
CA LEU A 116 -1.85 -18.48 3.08
C LEU A 116 -2.06 -17.41 2.02
N VAL A 117 -1.17 -17.29 1.03
CA VAL A 117 -1.38 -16.36 -0.10
C VAL A 117 -2.73 -16.63 -0.77
N ALA A 118 -2.99 -17.90 -1.10
CA ALA A 118 -4.24 -18.30 -1.71
C ALA A 118 -5.45 -18.00 -0.80
N GLU A 119 -5.34 -18.28 0.50
CA GLU A 119 -6.39 -18.03 1.47
C GLU A 119 -6.74 -16.53 1.57
N ARG A 120 -5.74 -15.65 1.71
CA ARG A 120 -5.97 -14.20 1.82
C ARG A 120 -6.57 -13.60 0.55
N VAL A 121 -6.13 -14.07 -0.63
CA VAL A 121 -6.77 -13.67 -1.90
C VAL A 121 -8.22 -14.12 -1.95
N GLN A 122 -8.53 -15.34 -1.51
CA GLN A 122 -9.91 -15.84 -1.47
C GLN A 122 -10.75 -15.07 -0.45
N GLU A 123 -10.19 -14.70 0.69
CA GLU A 123 -10.83 -13.89 1.72
C GLU A 123 -11.35 -12.56 1.13
N ILE A 124 -10.49 -11.82 0.43
CA ILE A 124 -10.87 -10.56 -0.22
C ILE A 124 -11.87 -10.80 -1.35
N ARG A 125 -11.63 -11.79 -2.22
CA ARG A 125 -12.52 -12.02 -3.39
C ARG A 125 -13.93 -12.45 -3.00
N LYS A 126 -14.11 -13.16 -1.88
CA LYS A 126 -15.42 -13.60 -1.39
C LYS A 126 -16.33 -12.44 -1.00
N THR A 127 -15.78 -11.26 -0.69
CA THR A 127 -16.57 -10.06 -0.38
C THR A 127 -17.07 -9.35 -1.64
N GLY A 128 -16.53 -9.70 -2.81
CA GLY A 128 -16.78 -9.00 -4.07
C GLY A 128 -15.78 -7.87 -4.35
N ALA A 129 -14.87 -7.58 -3.41
CA ALA A 129 -13.86 -6.55 -3.57
C ALA A 129 -12.82 -6.88 -4.65
N THR A 130 -12.33 -5.83 -5.31
CA THR A 130 -11.17 -5.92 -6.19
C THR A 130 -9.93 -6.30 -5.36
N CYS A 131 -9.36 -7.47 -5.63
CA CYS A 131 -8.16 -7.95 -4.95
C CYS A 131 -6.91 -7.51 -5.71
N ALA A 132 -6.06 -6.69 -5.09
CA ALA A 132 -4.72 -6.36 -5.57
C ALA A 132 -3.66 -6.83 -4.58
N VAL A 133 -2.53 -7.31 -5.12
CA VAL A 133 -1.39 -7.81 -4.35
C VAL A 133 -0.09 -7.24 -4.89
N SER A 134 0.91 -7.07 -4.03
CA SER A 134 2.27 -6.66 -4.40
C SER A 134 3.28 -7.74 -4.03
N PHE A 135 4.28 -7.90 -4.89
CA PHE A 135 5.50 -8.69 -4.72
C PHE A 135 6.71 -7.80 -5.02
N THR A 136 7.90 -8.16 -4.54
CA THR A 136 9.12 -7.35 -4.69
C THR A 136 10.26 -8.09 -5.41
#